data_AF-A0A0F9AD76-F1
#
_entry.id   AF-A0A0F9AD76-F1
#
_cell.length_a   1.000
_cell.length_b   1.000
_cell.length_c   1.000
_cell.angle_alpha   90.00
_cell.angle_beta   90.00
_cell.angle_gamma   90.00
#
_symmetry.space_group_name_H-M   'P 1'
#
loop_
_entity.id
_entity.type
_entity.pdbx_description
1 polymer ?
#
loop_
_entity_poly.entity_id
_entity_poly.type
_entity_poly.pdbx_seq_one_letter_code
_entity_poly.pdbx_strand_id
1 'polypeptide(L)'
;MAPTIIQFRAPLPDLVAEWEKKYAPKTKRRFDITKVKANRKCRACGRTTLLNRHHKGFESLFARARPDLYAKRYIEFRPRDVVILCKYCHSECHSWLVGVKYEVTDIVYGRHHDPGCRVLLTKRQCELYRRSMIRLTNLWIKEYIRHDK
;
A
#
# COMPACT_ATOMS: atom_id res chain seq x y z
N MET A 1 -12.54 22.90 -12.91
CA MET A 1 -11.11 22.75 -12.54
C MET A 1 -10.48 21.80 -13.55
N ALA A 2 -9.44 22.26 -14.26
CA ALA A 2 -8.72 21.40 -15.21
C ALA A 2 -7.91 20.32 -14.46
N PRO A 3 -7.81 19.08 -14.97
CA PRO A 3 -7.00 18.05 -14.36
C PRO A 3 -5.50 18.39 -14.50
N THR A 4 -4.80 18.45 -13.38
CA THR A 4 -3.33 18.56 -13.37
C THR A 4 -2.74 17.25 -13.89
N ILE A 5 -1.94 17.29 -14.96
CA ILE A 5 -1.22 16.12 -15.46
C ILE A 5 0.15 16.10 -14.80
N ILE A 6 0.48 15.03 -14.06
CA ILE A 6 1.82 14.84 -13.47
C ILE A 6 2.45 13.59 -14.09
N GLN A 7 3.56 13.77 -14.80
CA GLN A 7 4.36 12.69 -15.33
C GLN A 7 5.30 12.16 -14.24
N PHE A 8 5.04 10.95 -13.72
CA PHE A 8 6.02 10.25 -12.86
C PHE A 8 6.76 9.22 -13.70
N ARG A 9 8.02 9.54 -14.05
CA ARG A 9 8.96 8.65 -14.75
C ARG A 9 9.98 7.96 -13.84
N ALA A 10 10.10 8.37 -12.58
CA ALA A 10 11.08 7.81 -11.67
C ALA A 10 10.64 6.43 -11.10
N PRO A 11 11.55 5.44 -11.02
CA PRO A 11 11.37 4.22 -10.23
C PRO A 11 10.91 4.52 -8.80
N LEU A 12 10.11 3.61 -8.22
CA LEU A 12 9.62 3.76 -6.84
C LEU A 12 10.76 4.02 -5.83
N PRO A 13 11.92 3.32 -5.87
CA PRO A 13 13.01 3.59 -4.93
C PRO A 13 13.49 5.04 -4.93
N ASP A 14 13.58 5.67 -6.10
CA ASP A 14 14.04 7.05 -6.23
C ASP A 14 13.02 8.03 -5.64
N LEU A 15 11.73 7.81 -5.91
CA LEU A 15 10.64 8.57 -5.29
C LEU A 15 10.62 8.44 -3.78
N VAL A 16 10.85 7.22 -3.25
CA VAL A 16 10.90 7.00 -1.80
C VAL A 16 12.07 7.79 -1.19
N ALA A 17 13.25 7.80 -1.81
CA ALA A 17 14.40 8.56 -1.32
C ALA A 17 14.11 10.07 -1.27
N GLU A 18 13.41 10.61 -2.26
CA GLU A 18 12.97 12.02 -2.26
C GLU A 18 11.95 12.30 -1.16
N TRP A 19 10.95 11.43 -1.00
CA TRP A 19 9.93 11.57 0.04
C TRP A 19 10.53 11.43 1.44
N GLU A 20 11.51 10.56 1.63
CA GLU A 20 12.25 10.44 2.89
C GLU A 20 12.97 11.75 3.22
N LYS A 21 13.69 12.36 2.26
CA LYS A 21 14.35 13.65 2.48
C LYS A 21 13.37 14.73 2.93
N LYS A 22 12.15 14.72 2.40
CA LYS A 22 11.13 15.74 2.67
C LYS A 22 10.30 15.49 3.92
N TYR A 23 9.97 14.23 4.21
CA TYR A 23 8.95 13.87 5.21
C TYR A 23 9.46 13.00 6.35
N ALA A 24 10.66 12.40 6.25
CA ALA A 24 11.19 11.58 7.34
C ALA A 24 11.54 12.45 8.55
N PRO A 25 11.22 12.03 9.78
CA PRO A 25 11.65 12.73 10.98
C PRO A 25 13.19 12.67 11.06
N LYS A 26 13.85 13.83 11.26
CA LYS A 26 15.32 13.92 11.39
C LYS A 26 15.91 12.99 12.46
N THR A 27 15.10 12.56 13.42
CA THR A 27 15.51 11.81 14.61
C THR A 27 15.13 10.33 14.60
N LYS A 28 14.34 9.84 13.62
CA LYS A 28 14.04 8.40 13.56
C LYS A 28 15.20 7.68 12.88
N ARG A 29 15.95 6.87 13.64
CA ARG A 29 16.84 5.82 13.10
C ARG A 29 16.08 5.10 11.98
N ARG A 30 16.66 5.04 10.78
CA ARG A 30 16.11 4.31 9.62
C ARG A 30 15.81 2.88 10.08
N PHE A 31 14.55 2.60 10.39
CA PHE A 31 14.14 1.24 10.75
C PHE A 31 14.09 0.46 9.45
N ASP A 32 15.18 -0.25 9.16
CA ASP A 32 15.26 -1.13 8.01
C ASP A 32 14.41 -2.38 8.27
N ILE A 33 13.13 -2.22 8.00
CA ILE A 33 12.08 -3.24 7.99
C ILE A 33 12.44 -4.51 7.21
N THR A 34 13.35 -4.43 6.22
CA THR A 34 13.78 -5.60 5.43
C THR A 34 14.72 -6.51 6.22
N LYS A 35 15.37 -5.96 7.26
CA LYS A 35 16.24 -6.69 8.19
C LYS A 35 15.47 -7.34 9.35
N VAL A 36 14.16 -7.13 9.46
CA VAL A 36 13.32 -7.82 10.45
C VAL A 36 13.02 -9.24 9.96
N LYS A 37 14.03 -10.11 9.99
CA LYS A 37 13.86 -11.57 9.86
C LYS A 37 13.22 -12.08 11.14
N ALA A 38 11.90 -11.96 11.23
CA ALA A 38 11.20 -12.53 12.35
C ALA A 38 10.74 -13.93 11.96
N ASN A 39 11.25 -14.95 12.65
CA ASN A 39 10.62 -16.29 12.75
C ASN A 39 9.26 -16.14 13.44
N ARG A 40 8.35 -15.41 12.80
CA ARG A 40 7.02 -15.10 13.30
C ARG A 40 6.01 -16.00 12.61
N LYS A 41 4.95 -16.31 13.33
CA LYS A 41 3.80 -17.02 12.79
C LYS A 41 3.02 -16.06 11.88
N CYS A 42 2.61 -16.54 10.71
CA CYS A 42 1.66 -15.85 9.84
C CYS A 42 0.41 -15.52 10.66
N ARG A 43 -0.05 -14.26 10.64
CA ARG A 43 -1.20 -13.86 11.45
C ARG A 43 -2.51 -14.50 11.00
N ALA A 44 -2.58 -14.99 9.75
CA ALA A 44 -3.75 -15.68 9.21
C ALA A 44 -3.71 -17.20 9.45
N CYS A 45 -2.62 -17.87 9.08
CA CYS A 45 -2.58 -19.35 9.09
C CYS A 45 -1.64 -19.96 10.13
N GLY A 46 -1.00 -19.16 10.97
CA GLY A 46 -0.09 -19.64 12.03
C GLY A 46 1.26 -20.17 11.54
N ARG A 47 1.46 -20.40 10.24
CA ARG A 47 2.72 -20.95 9.68
C ARG A 47 3.91 -20.01 9.90
N THR A 48 5.03 -20.56 10.35
CA THR A 48 6.32 -19.85 10.43
C THR A 48 7.03 -19.95 9.09
N THR A 49 7.21 -18.83 8.40
CA THR A 49 7.86 -18.78 7.08
C THR A 49 8.31 -17.34 6.80
N LEU A 50 8.86 -17.07 5.61
CA LEU A 50 9.16 -15.71 5.19
C LEU A 50 7.87 -14.89 5.14
N LEU A 51 7.78 -13.88 5.99
CA LEU A 51 6.59 -13.05 6.11
C LEU A 51 6.73 -11.78 5.27
N ASN A 52 5.63 -11.44 4.63
CA ASN A 52 5.44 -10.21 3.87
C ASN A 52 4.58 -9.25 4.67
N ARG A 53 4.87 -7.96 4.54
CA ARG A 53 4.08 -6.89 5.11
C ARG A 53 3.01 -6.50 4.11
N HIS A 54 1.76 -6.71 4.49
CA HIS A 54 0.63 -6.25 3.73
C HIS A 54 0.15 -4.91 4.28
N HIS A 55 0.24 -3.85 3.47
CA HIS A 55 -0.33 -2.55 3.79
C HIS A 55 -1.83 -2.56 3.50
N LYS A 56 -2.65 -2.51 4.56
CA LYS A 56 -4.11 -2.61 4.45
C LYS A 56 -4.71 -1.56 3.53
N GLY A 57 -4.11 -0.37 3.50
CA GLY A 57 -4.57 0.77 2.71
C GLY A 57 -3.82 1.00 1.40
N PHE A 58 -2.86 0.15 1.03
CA PHE A 58 -2.05 0.31 -0.18
C PHE A 58 -1.46 1.72 -0.31
N GLU A 59 -0.94 2.27 0.79
CA GLU A 59 -0.41 3.64 0.82
C GLU A 59 0.66 3.89 -0.26
N SER A 60 1.42 2.86 -0.65
CA SER A 60 2.39 2.95 -1.76
C SER A 60 1.74 3.24 -3.11
N LEU A 61 0.56 2.67 -3.39
CA LEU A 61 -0.18 2.90 -4.63
C LEU A 61 -0.66 4.36 -4.69
N PHE A 62 -1.24 4.85 -3.60
CA PHE A 62 -1.72 6.23 -3.52
C PHE A 62 -0.58 7.25 -3.45
N ALA A 63 0.55 6.92 -2.83
CA ALA A 63 1.74 7.79 -2.84
C ALA A 63 2.33 7.94 -4.24
N ARG A 64 2.28 6.89 -5.08
CA ARG A 64 2.68 6.99 -6.50
C ARG A 64 1.70 7.82 -7.33
N ALA A 65 0.40 7.72 -7.03
CA ALA A 65 -0.64 8.45 -7.75
C ALA A 65 -0.75 9.93 -7.36
N ARG A 66 -0.66 10.20 -6.06
CA ARG A 66 -0.88 11.49 -5.39
C ARG A 66 0.14 11.68 -4.27
N PRO A 67 1.44 11.86 -4.59
CA PRO A 67 2.47 12.00 -3.57
C PRO A 67 2.26 13.24 -2.70
N ASP A 68 1.66 14.30 -3.25
CA ASP A 68 1.27 15.49 -2.52
C ASP A 68 0.32 15.18 -1.34
N LEU A 69 -0.50 14.14 -1.46
CA LEU A 69 -1.44 13.73 -0.43
C LEU A 69 -0.93 12.56 0.43
N TYR A 70 -0.22 11.60 -0.16
CA TYR A 70 0.03 10.29 0.48
C TYR A 70 1.51 9.98 0.75
N ALA A 71 2.47 10.71 0.17
CA ALA A 71 3.89 10.41 0.36
C ALA A 71 4.30 10.51 1.84
N LYS A 72 3.89 11.58 2.54
CA LYS A 72 4.15 11.73 3.98
C LYS A 72 3.62 10.54 4.79
N ARG A 73 2.38 10.12 4.51
CA ARG A 73 1.76 8.99 5.21
C ARG A 73 2.48 7.67 4.94
N TYR A 74 2.91 7.46 3.70
CA TYR A 74 3.68 6.28 3.30
C TYR A 74 5.02 6.24 4.06
N ILE A 75 5.75 7.36 4.12
CA ILE A 75 7.02 7.50 4.86
C ILE A 75 6.83 7.35 6.37
N GLU A 76 5.77 7.90 6.94
CA GLU A 76 5.52 7.84 8.38
C GLU A 76 5.40 6.41 8.92
N PHE A 77 5.01 5.45 8.06
CA PHE A 77 4.82 4.02 8.34
C PHE A 77 4.20 3.73 9.71
N ARG A 78 2.91 3.41 9.73
CA ARG A 78 2.20 3.11 10.98
C ARG A 78 2.05 1.60 11.15
N PRO A 79 2.57 0.98 12.22
CA PRO A 79 2.48 -0.48 12.41
C PRO A 79 1.04 -1.03 12.34
N ARG A 80 0.04 -0.25 12.78
CA ARG A 80 -1.39 -0.62 12.73
C ARG A 80 -1.97 -0.72 11.31
N ASP A 81 -1.34 -0.07 10.33
CA ASP A 81 -1.77 -0.06 8.94
C ASP A 81 -1.22 -1.30 8.18
N VAL A 82 -0.48 -2.17 8.88
CA VAL A 82 0.18 -3.36 8.32
C VAL A 82 -0.31 -4.63 9.01
N VAL A 83 -0.47 -5.69 8.23
CA VAL A 83 -0.61 -7.06 8.72
C VAL A 83 0.53 -7.93 8.19
N ILE A 84 1.03 -8.82 9.05
CA ILE A 84 2.15 -9.71 8.74
C ILE A 84 1.59 -11.06 8.26
N LEU A 85 1.85 -11.41 7.00
CA LEU A 85 1.29 -12.59 6.34
C LEU A 85 2.38 -13.43 5.68
N CYS A 86 2.20 -14.74 5.59
CA CYS A 86 3.04 -15.56 4.72
C CYS A 86 2.76 -15.24 3.24
N LYS A 87 3.64 -15.65 2.33
CA LYS A 87 3.46 -15.44 0.88
C LYS A 87 2.09 -15.89 0.35
N TYR A 88 1.60 -17.06 0.80
CA TYR A 88 0.31 -17.60 0.39
C TYR A 88 -0.85 -16.71 0.87
N CYS A 89 -0.97 -16.50 2.18
CA CYS A 89 -2.02 -15.65 2.75
C CYS A 89 -1.94 -14.19 2.26
N HIS A 90 -0.74 -13.70 1.95
CA HIS A 90 -0.57 -12.41 1.31
C HIS A 90 -1.21 -12.39 -0.09
N SER A 91 -0.97 -13.42 -0.90
CA SER A 91 -1.55 -13.53 -2.24
C SER A 91 -3.07 -13.68 -2.20
N GLU A 92 -3.59 -14.50 -1.29
CA GLU A 92 -5.04 -14.64 -1.03
C GLU A 92 -5.67 -13.33 -0.57
N CYS A 93 -5.02 -12.58 0.32
CA CYS A 93 -5.52 -11.26 0.70
C CYS A 93 -5.59 -10.30 -0.50
N HIS A 94 -4.61 -10.35 -1.43
CA HIS A 94 -4.66 -9.55 -2.65
C HIS A 94 -5.78 -10.00 -3.61
N SER A 95 -6.18 -11.26 -3.63
CA SER A 95 -7.28 -11.74 -4.49
C SER A 95 -8.62 -11.10 -4.10
N TRP A 96 -8.85 -10.87 -2.80
CA TRP A 96 -10.01 -10.14 -2.28
C TRP A 96 -10.03 -8.65 -2.65
N LEU A 97 -8.87 -8.12 -2.98
CA LEU A 97 -8.66 -6.71 -3.29
C LEU A 97 -8.57 -6.46 -4.79
N VAL A 98 -8.58 -7.50 -5.62
CA VAL A 98 -8.40 -7.46 -7.08
C VAL A 98 -9.27 -6.37 -7.70
N GLY A 99 -10.59 -6.37 -7.49
CA GLY A 99 -11.50 -5.39 -8.12
C GLY A 99 -11.09 -3.94 -7.84
N VAL A 100 -10.98 -3.58 -6.55
CA VAL A 100 -10.64 -2.21 -6.12
C VAL A 100 -9.21 -1.84 -6.53
N LYS A 101 -8.27 -2.79 -6.46
CA LYS A 101 -6.87 -2.57 -6.84
C LYS A 101 -6.73 -2.35 -8.35
N TYR A 102 -7.42 -3.13 -9.17
CA TYR A 102 -7.40 -2.97 -10.63
C TYR A 102 -7.99 -1.63 -11.03
N GLU A 103 -9.15 -1.25 -10.49
CA GLU A 103 -9.77 0.05 -10.77
C GLU A 103 -8.81 1.21 -10.48
N VAL A 104 -8.18 1.23 -9.29
CA VAL A 104 -7.18 2.26 -8.96
C VAL A 104 -5.95 2.16 -9.86
N THR A 105 -5.46 0.96 -10.15
CA THR A 105 -4.28 0.75 -11.00
C THR A 105 -4.55 1.23 -12.43
N ASP A 106 -5.73 0.99 -12.97
CA ASP A 106 -6.08 1.39 -14.33
C ASP A 106 -6.25 2.90 -14.44
N ILE A 107 -6.81 3.55 -13.42
CA ILE A 107 -6.86 5.02 -13.32
C ILE A 107 -5.44 5.60 -13.21
N VAL A 108 -4.58 5.00 -12.40
CA VAL A 108 -3.24 5.55 -12.09
C VAL A 108 -2.22 5.29 -13.19
N TYR A 109 -2.27 4.12 -13.82
CA TYR A 109 -1.29 3.68 -14.83
C TYR A 109 -1.83 3.72 -16.26
N GLY A 110 -3.11 4.04 -16.44
CA GLY A 110 -3.65 4.42 -17.74
C GLY A 110 -3.70 3.29 -18.76
N ARG A 111 -4.14 2.08 -18.38
CA ARG A 111 -4.33 0.97 -19.33
C ARG A 111 -5.27 1.31 -20.51
N HIS A 112 -6.01 2.42 -20.41
CA HIS A 112 -6.92 2.93 -21.45
C HIS A 112 -6.70 4.42 -21.81
N HIS A 113 -5.57 5.01 -21.44
CA HIS A 113 -5.29 6.42 -21.72
C HIS A 113 -4.00 6.59 -22.49
N ASP A 114 -3.96 7.59 -23.37
CA ASP A 114 -2.76 7.96 -24.12
C ASP A 114 -1.53 8.01 -23.20
N PRO A 115 -0.38 7.48 -23.63
CA PRO A 115 0.87 7.52 -22.87
C PRO A 115 1.30 8.98 -22.65
N GLY A 116 0.77 9.59 -21.59
CA GLY A 116 0.90 11.03 -21.31
C GLY A 116 -0.24 11.58 -20.44
N CYS A 117 -1.43 10.98 -20.53
CA CYS A 117 -2.60 11.37 -19.74
C CYS A 117 -2.77 10.44 -18.52
N ARG A 118 -2.43 10.94 -17.33
CA ARG A 118 -2.82 10.30 -16.07
C ARG A 118 -3.97 11.08 -15.44
N VAL A 119 -5.10 10.43 -15.23
CA VAL A 119 -6.20 10.99 -14.45
C VAL A 119 -5.78 10.96 -12.98
N LEU A 120 -5.62 12.13 -12.38
CA LEU A 120 -5.35 12.23 -10.96
C LEU A 120 -6.63 11.98 -10.17
N LEU A 121 -6.64 10.92 -9.36
CA LEU A 121 -7.67 10.72 -8.35
C LEU A 121 -7.75 11.94 -7.43
N THR A 122 -8.96 12.45 -7.20
CA THR A 122 -9.21 13.46 -6.17
C THR A 122 -8.89 12.91 -4.78
N LYS A 123 -8.63 13.80 -3.81
CA LYS A 123 -8.43 13.40 -2.40
C LYS A 123 -9.59 12.53 -1.88
N ARG A 124 -10.83 12.88 -2.23
CA ARG A 124 -12.04 12.14 -1.85
C ARG A 124 -12.04 10.72 -2.42
N GLN A 125 -11.71 10.57 -3.71
CA GLN A 125 -11.62 9.25 -4.35
C GLN A 125 -10.51 8.40 -3.72
N CYS A 126 -9.32 8.95 -3.52
CA CYS A 126 -8.23 8.22 -2.86
C CYS A 126 -8.65 7.72 -1.47
N GLU A 127 -9.30 8.57 -0.66
CA GLU A 127 -9.75 8.18 0.68
C GLU A 127 -10.87 7.12 0.63
N LEU A 128 -11.77 7.18 -0.34
CA LEU A 128 -12.80 6.17 -0.56
C LEU A 128 -12.18 4.81 -0.87
N TYR A 129 -11.30 4.74 -1.88
CA TYR A 129 -10.62 3.49 -2.24
C TYR A 129 -9.76 2.94 -1.11
N ARG A 130 -8.99 3.80 -0.42
CA ARG A 130 -8.17 3.39 0.73
C ARG A 130 -9.02 2.78 1.83
N ARG A 131 -10.17 3.39 2.17
CA ARG A 131 -11.10 2.84 3.17
C ARG A 131 -11.69 1.51 2.73
N SER A 132 -12.05 1.37 1.46
CA SER A 132 -12.53 0.10 0.90
C SER A 132 -11.48 -1.00 1.00
N MET A 133 -10.22 -0.72 0.64
CA MET A 133 -9.11 -1.69 0.77
C MET A 133 -8.88 -2.09 2.22
N ILE A 134 -8.90 -1.14 3.16
CA ILE A 134 -8.77 -1.45 4.60
C ILE A 134 -9.93 -2.32 5.07
N ARG A 135 -11.16 -1.99 4.68
CA ARG A 135 -12.36 -2.75 5.03
C ARG A 135 -12.26 -4.18 4.52
N LEU A 136 -11.96 -4.37 3.23
CA LEU A 136 -11.82 -5.69 2.62
C LEU A 136 -10.70 -6.50 3.26
N THR A 137 -9.55 -5.88 3.53
CA THR A 137 -8.44 -6.53 4.25
C THR A 137 -8.87 -6.98 5.65
N ASN A 138 -9.62 -6.15 6.38
CA ASN A 138 -10.10 -6.49 7.71
C ASN A 138 -11.20 -7.58 7.68
N LEU A 139 -12.06 -7.60 6.65
CA LEU A 139 -13.04 -8.66 6.44
C LEU A 139 -12.33 -9.99 6.13
N TRP A 140 -11.39 -9.99 5.19
CA TRP A 140 -10.56 -11.15 4.91
C TRP A 140 -9.85 -11.65 6.16
N ILE A 141 -9.25 -10.74 6.95
CA ILE A 141 -8.64 -11.06 8.24
C ILE A 141 -9.66 -11.74 9.17
N LYS A 142 -10.88 -11.21 9.30
CA LYS A 142 -11.90 -11.78 10.19
C LYS A 142 -12.33 -13.19 9.78
N GLU A 143 -12.39 -13.46 8.49
CA GLU A 143 -12.78 -14.78 7.97
C GLU A 143 -11.64 -15.80 8.00
N TYR A 144 -10.41 -15.36 7.67
CA TYR A 144 -9.26 -16.24 7.52
C TYR A 144 -8.37 -16.39 8.76
N ILE A 145 -8.35 -15.41 9.66
CA ILE A 145 -7.80 -15.63 10.99
C ILE A 145 -8.79 -16.54 11.70
N ARG A 146 -8.55 -17.85 11.61
CA ARG A 146 -9.10 -18.80 12.56
C ARG A 146 -8.69 -18.29 13.92
N HIS A 147 -9.64 -17.74 14.67
CA HIS A 147 -9.45 -17.61 16.11
C HIS A 147 -9.02 -18.99 16.58
N ASP A 148 -7.80 -19.11 17.08
CA ASP A 148 -7.35 -20.31 17.80
C ASP A 148 -8.49 -20.69 18.77
N LYS A 149 -9.24 -21.71 18.39
CA LYS A 149 -10.05 -22.54 19.27
C LYS A 149 -9.21 -23.78 19.53
#